data_AF-A0A0P9D302-F1
#
_entry.id   AF-A0A0P9D302-F1
#
_cell.length_a   1.000
_cell.length_b   1.000
_cell.length_c   1.000
_cell.angle_alpha   90.00
_cell.angle_beta   90.00
_cell.angle_gamma   90.00
#
_symmetry.space_group_name_H-M   'P 1'
#
loop_
_entity.id
_entity.type
_entity.pdbx_description
1 polymer ?
#
loop_
_entity_poly.entity_id
_entity_poly.type
_entity_poly.pdbx_seq_one_letter_code
_entity_poly.pdbx_strand_id
1 'polypeptide(L)' 'MSVPTPALTERIRRDYSAEGMEELTLRLDLLHDYASAGRLADATTLPRAELRAWLEEIIYIARETLREMEGADVYLR' A
#
# COMPACT_ATOMS: atom_id res chain seq x y z
N MET A 1 -1.25 -21.54 -6.87
CA MET A 1 -0.71 -20.27 -7.41
C MET A 1 0.37 -20.60 -8.42
N SER A 2 0.38 -19.95 -9.59
CA SER A 2 1.44 -20.13 -10.59
C SER A 2 2.74 -19.48 -10.10
N VAL A 3 3.88 -20.09 -10.43
CA VAL A 3 5.20 -19.53 -10.11
C VAL A 3 5.36 -18.17 -10.83
N PRO A 4 5.77 -17.09 -10.13
CA PRO A 4 6.00 -15.80 -10.77
C PRO A 4 7.09 -15.89 -11.83
N THR A 5 6.94 -15.16 -12.93
CA THR A 5 8.03 -15.02 -13.91
C THR A 5 9.22 -14.27 -13.27
N PRO A 6 10.46 -14.47 -13.75
CA PRO A 6 11.61 -13.73 -13.22
C PRO A 6 11.43 -12.21 -13.26
N ALA A 7 10.82 -11.69 -14.32
CA ALA A 7 10.52 -10.27 -14.47
C ALA A 7 9.51 -9.77 -13.41
N LEU A 8 8.48 -10.57 -13.10
CA LEU A 8 7.52 -10.23 -12.06
C LEU A 8 8.17 -10.26 -10.67
N THR A 9 9.00 -11.26 -10.38
CA THR A 9 9.76 -11.35 -9.13
C THR A 9 10.66 -10.14 -8.93
N GLU A 10 11.39 -9.72 -9.97
CA GLU A 10 12.27 -8.56 -9.88
C GLU A 10 11.49 -7.27 -9.63
N ARG A 11 10.35 -7.09 -10.32
CA ARG A 11 9.46 -5.95 -10.07
C ARG A 11 8.97 -5.92 -8.62
N ILE A 12 8.47 -7.05 -8.12
CA ILE A 12 8.00 -7.17 -6.73
C ILE A 12 9.12 -6.81 -5.73
N ARG A 13 10.34 -7.31 -5.96
CA ARG A 13 11.48 -7.00 -5.08
C ARG A 13 11.83 -5.51 -5.07
N ARG A 14 11.76 -4.86 -6.23
CA ARG A 14 11.99 -3.42 -6.33
C ARG A 14 10.87 -2.63 -5.63
N ASP A 15 9.61 -2.93 -5.95
CA ASP A 15 8.44 -2.22 -5.43
C ASP A 15 8.34 -2.32 -3.89
N TYR A 16 8.76 -3.44 -3.32
CA TYR A 16 8.78 -3.67 -1.86
C TYR A 16 10.20 -3.61 -1.25
N SER A 17 11.14 -2.97 -1.95
CA SER A 17 12.41 -2.55 -1.36
C SER A 17 12.19 -1.40 -0.37
N ALA A 18 13.21 -1.02 0.40
CA ALA A 18 13.14 0.13 1.30
C ALA A 18 12.73 1.41 0.55
N GLU A 19 13.36 1.69 -0.59
CA GLU A 19 13.04 2.83 -1.45
C GLU A 19 11.59 2.77 -1.98
N GLY A 20 11.14 1.59 -2.40
CA GLY A 20 9.75 1.41 -2.87
C GLY A 20 8.70 1.63 -1.77
N MET A 21 9.00 1.19 -0.54
CA MET A 21 8.14 1.43 0.63
C MET A 21 8.16 2.91 1.06
N GLU A 22 9.31 3.57 1.01
CA GLU A 22 9.44 5.01 1.22
C GLU A 22 8.63 5.81 0.19
N GLU A 23 8.67 5.41 -1.08
CA GLU A 23 7.86 6.06 -2.12
C GLU A 23 6.36 5.87 -1.88
N LEU A 24 5.92 4.68 -1.47
CA LEU A 24 4.52 4.42 -1.14
C LEU A 24 4.04 5.30 0.03
N THR A 25 4.83 5.38 1.09
CA THR A 25 4.49 6.18 2.27
C THR A 25 4.48 7.68 1.95
N LEU A 26 5.44 8.18 1.17
CA LEU A 26 5.47 9.57 0.69
C LEU A 26 4.20 9.94 -0.11
N ARG A 27 3.74 9.06 -1.00
CA ARG A 27 2.51 9.30 -1.78
C ARG A 27 1.28 9.42 -0.88
N LEU A 28 1.17 8.56 0.14
CA LEU A 28 0.08 8.61 1.13
C LEU A 28 0.16 9.86 2.00
N ASP A 29 1.37 10.26 2.39
CA ASP A 29 1.62 11.45 3.21
C ASP A 29 1.24 12.74 2.45
N LEU A 30 1.64 12.86 1.18
CA LEU A 30 1.20 13.97 0.33
C LEU A 30 -0.32 14.01 0.17
N LEU A 31 -0.96 12.86 -0.07
CA LEU A 31 -2.42 12.82 -0.15
C LEU A 31 -3.08 13.26 1.17
N HIS A 32 -2.51 12.88 2.31
CA HIS A 32 -2.93 13.31 3.63
C HIS A 32 -2.78 14.84 3.81
N ASP A 33 -1.69 15.44 3.35
CA ASP A 33 -1.48 16.89 3.40
C ASP A 33 -2.55 17.65 2.61
N TYR A 34 -2.85 17.23 1.38
CA TYR A 34 -3.93 17.84 0.59
C TYR A 34 -5.30 17.64 1.24
N ALA A 35 -5.56 16.48 1.84
CA ALA A 35 -6.81 16.23 2.56
C ALA A 35 -6.96 17.14 3.79
N SER A 36 -5.92 17.26 4.61
CA SER A 36 -5.91 18.08 5.83
C SER A 36 -6.04 19.57 5.53
N ALA A 37 -5.49 20.03 4.41
CA ALA A 37 -5.65 21.40 3.92
C ALA A 37 -7.02 21.68 3.25
N GLY A 38 -7.90 20.68 3.13
CA GLY A 38 -9.18 20.81 2.42
C GLY A 38 -9.05 20.94 0.90
N ARG A 39 -7.89 20.58 0.35
CA ARG A 39 -7.50 20.74 -1.07
C ARG A 39 -7.45 19.42 -1.84
N LEU A 40 -8.22 18.43 -1.39
CA LEU A 40 -8.16 17.07 -1.95
C LEU A 40 -8.42 17.02 -3.47
N ALA A 41 -9.24 17.92 -4.00
CA ALA A 41 -9.53 18.04 -5.43
C ALA A 41 -8.31 18.45 -6.27
N ASP A 42 -7.27 19.04 -5.67
CA ASP A 42 -6.03 19.40 -6.36
C ASP A 42 -5.09 18.19 -6.54
N ALA A 43 -5.23 17.17 -5.68
CA ALA A 43 -4.34 16.00 -5.65
C ALA A 43 -4.85 14.82 -6.50
N THR A 44 -6.15 14.76 -6.78
CA THR A 44 -6.76 13.61 -7.45
C THR A 44 -8.06 13.96 -8.16
N THR A 45 -8.36 13.21 -9.21
CA THR A 45 -9.63 13.26 -9.95
C THR A 45 -10.66 12.26 -9.42
N LEU A 46 -10.30 11.41 -8.46
CA LEU A 46 -11.20 10.40 -7.91
C LEU A 46 -12.34 11.05 -7.11
N PRO A 47 -13.59 10.54 -7.23
CA PRO A 47 -14.66 10.88 -6.32
C PRO A 47 -14.28 10.57 -4.87
N ARG A 48 -14.70 11.43 -3.93
CA ARG A 48 -14.36 11.27 -2.50
C ARG A 48 -14.73 9.90 -1.93
N ALA A 49 -15.88 9.35 -2.35
CA ALA A 49 -16.33 8.03 -1.91
C ALA A 49 -15.42 6.90 -2.42
N GLU A 50 -14.94 7.00 -3.67
CA GLU A 50 -14.04 6.02 -4.26
C GLU A 50 -12.66 6.08 -3.61
N LEU A 51 -12.10 7.29 -3.44
CA LEU A 51 -10.82 7.45 -2.74
C LEU A 51 -10.90 6.90 -1.30
N ARG A 52 -12.02 7.15 -0.61
CA ARG A 52 -12.24 6.59 0.73
C ARG A 52 -12.23 5.06 0.72
N ALA A 53 -12.94 4.43 -0.22
CA ALA A 53 -12.97 2.97 -0.33
C ALA A 53 -11.57 2.39 -0.55
N TRP A 54 -10.77 3.01 -1.43
CA TRP A 54 -9.37 2.64 -1.64
C TRP A 54 -8.53 2.74 -0.37
N LEU A 55 -8.65 3.82 0.41
CA LEU A 55 -7.91 3.97 1.66
C LEU A 55 -8.33 2.93 2.70
N GLU A 56 -9.62 2.63 2.81
CA GLU A 56 -10.13 1.57 3.70
C GLU A 56 -9.60 0.19 3.28
N GLU A 57 -9.52 -0.09 1.98
CA GLU A 57 -8.96 -1.33 1.45
C GLU A 57 -7.45 -1.44 1.70
N ILE A 58 -6.68 -0.36 1.52
CA ILE A 58 -5.25 -0.33 1.86
C ILE A 58 -5.04 -0.66 3.34
N ILE A 59 -5.84 -0.06 4.24
CA ILE A 59 -5.76 -0.33 5.68
C ILE A 59 -6.09 -1.81 5.96
N TYR A 60 -7.12 -2.35 5.32
CA TYR A 60 -7.49 -3.76 5.46
C TYR A 60 -6.36 -4.68 5.02
N ILE A 61 -5.85 -4.50 3.80
CA ILE A 61 -4.76 -5.31 3.23
C ILE A 61 -3.51 -5.24 4.12
N ALA A 62 -3.11 -4.04 4.55
CA ALA A 62 -1.95 -3.89 5.43
C ALA A 62 -2.12 -4.64 6.75
N ARG A 63 -3.32 -4.62 7.36
CA ARG A 63 -3.62 -5.36 8.58
C ARG A 63 -3.59 -6.87 8.36
N GLU A 64 -4.15 -7.37 7.26
CA GLU A 64 -4.09 -8.79 6.96
C GLU A 64 -2.66 -9.25 6.68
N THR A 65 -1.86 -8.49 5.93
CA THR A 65 -0.44 -8.78 5.72
C THR A 65 0.33 -8.88 7.04
N LEU A 66 0.10 -7.97 7.99
CA LEU A 66 0.72 -8.05 9.32
C LEU A 66 0.30 -9.31 10.08
N ARG A 67 -1.01 -9.64 10.07
CA ARG A 67 -1.50 -10.88 10.71
C ARG A 67 -0.90 -12.12 10.09
N GLU A 68 -0.73 -12.16 8.78
CA GLU A 68 -0.11 -13.30 8.08
C GLU A 68 1.38 -13.42 8.41
N MET A 69 2.10 -12.30 8.54
CA MET A 69 3.50 -12.29 9.00
C MET A 69 3.61 -12.84 10.43
N GLU A 70 2.76 -12.37 11.34
CA GLU A 70 2.71 -12.86 12.73
C GLU A 70 2.31 -14.34 12.80
N GLY A 71 1.36 -14.77 11.97
CA GLY A 71 0.92 -16.16 11.87
C GLY A 71 1.98 -17.09 11.29
N ALA A 72 2.78 -16.63 10.32
CA ALA A 72 3.88 -17.38 9.75
C ALA A 72 5.00 -17.65 10.78
N ASP A 73 5.27 -16.69 11.67
CA ASP A 73 6.27 -16.82 12.73
C ASP A 73 5.93 -17.89 13.78
N VAL A 74 4.65 -18.22 13.96
CA VAL A 74 4.19 -19.27 14.90
C VAL A 74 4.46 -20.69 14.36
N TYR A 75 4.48 -20.88 13.04
CA TYR A 75 4.75 -22.19 12.42
C TYR A 75 6.24 -22.47 12.18
N LEU A 76 7.12 -21.50 12.43
CA LEU A 76 8.57 -21.61 12.25
C LEU A 76 9.34 -21.74 13.59
N ARG A 77 8.64 -21.92 14.72
CA ARG A 77 9.23 -22.15 16.05
C ARG A 77 9.01 -23.57 16.55
#